data_AF-A0A7W0VKT7-F1
#
_entry.id   AF-A0A7W0VKT7-F1
#
_cell.length_a   1.000
_cell.length_b   1.000
_cell.length_c   1.000
_cell.angle_alpha   90.00
_cell.angle_beta   90.00
_cell.angle_gamma   90.00
#
_symmetry.space_group_name_H-M   'P 1'
#
loop_
_entity.id
_entity.type
_entity.pdbx_description
1 polymer ?
#
loop_
_entity_poly.entity_id
_entity_poly.type
_entity_poly.pdbx_seq_one_letter_code
_entity_poly.pdbx_strand_id
1 'polypeptide(L)'
;MRLALLLAALLATASGCEVDCYDGGELEARLHDGERAAEAENLANYDLGYQRGRALTKADGTRDGDAEGYQDGYASGFRSAYDDGYADAYAFGENAGATDPNACSSGASAGYAAGEADGYSASAAAGQADGYEDGYSAGYANGASSCTSARVGAPPPEDNADPEDLKVCYRRGYDDLIDRSAEHRGLADGKRDNPDYQAGYRPAYTAAWQRGQVAGAADGYDAGYDDGYADGFDNGYAAAYDSCFAGAYGAGFDDGLEQGYGPGYDAGYGGGYGDGWADGADTCTAPEDR
;
A
#
# COMPACT_ATOMS: atom_id res chain seq x y z
N MET A 1 -9.55 -51.31 50.82
CA MET A 1 -8.11 -51.59 50.54
C MET A 1 -7.58 -50.40 49.73
N ARG A 2 -6.42 -49.80 50.05
CA ARG A 2 -5.07 -50.10 49.51
C ARG A 2 -5.06 -50.22 47.98
N LEU A 3 -4.20 -49.56 47.19
CA LEU A 3 -3.12 -48.54 47.37
C LEU A 3 -3.07 -47.78 46.00
N ALA A 4 -3.07 -46.44 45.86
CA ALA A 4 -1.99 -45.44 46.04
C ALA A 4 -0.85 -45.43 45.00
N LEU A 5 -0.40 -44.19 44.65
CA LEU A 5 0.93 -43.75 44.13
C LEU A 5 1.08 -43.29 42.65
N LEU A 6 1.51 -42.01 42.53
CA LEU A 6 2.34 -41.37 41.46
C LEU A 6 1.74 -41.28 40.03
N LEU A 7 1.98 -40.22 39.24
CA LEU A 7 2.92 -39.10 39.33
C LEU A 7 2.24 -37.72 39.40
N ALA A 8 2.95 -36.73 39.95
CA ALA A 8 2.74 -35.31 39.68
C ALA A 8 4.10 -34.59 39.72
N ALA A 9 4.60 -34.15 38.56
CA ALA A 9 5.80 -33.32 38.45
C ALA A 9 5.83 -32.54 37.13
N LEU A 10 6.34 -31.32 37.24
CA LEU A 10 6.63 -30.34 36.21
C LEU A 10 7.26 -30.92 34.94
N LEU A 11 6.82 -30.41 33.78
CA LEU A 11 7.74 -30.05 32.70
C LEU A 11 7.81 -28.53 32.67
N ALA A 12 9.02 -27.99 32.68
CA ALA A 12 9.27 -26.57 32.89
C ALA A 12 9.05 -25.75 31.61
N THR A 13 8.94 -24.43 31.79
CA THR A 13 8.99 -23.43 30.72
C THR A 13 10.14 -23.69 29.75
N ALA A 14 9.85 -23.75 28.45
CA ALA A 14 10.87 -23.82 27.42
C ALA A 14 11.67 -22.50 27.36
N SER A 15 12.81 -22.47 28.03
CA SER A 15 13.84 -21.45 27.81
C SER A 15 14.66 -21.87 26.60
N GLY A 16 14.45 -21.21 25.46
CA GLY A 16 15.35 -21.34 24.31
C GLY A 16 16.74 -20.82 24.69
N CYS A 17 17.76 -21.66 24.58
CA CYS A 17 19.13 -21.25 24.84
C CYS A 17 19.64 -20.42 23.67
N GLU A 18 19.69 -19.09 23.83
CA GLU A 18 20.67 -18.29 23.10
C GLU A 18 22.07 -18.79 23.47
N VAL A 19 23.01 -18.78 22.52
CA VAL A 19 24.41 -19.14 22.80
C VAL A 19 25.02 -18.04 23.67
N ASP A 20 25.24 -18.35 24.94
CA ASP A 20 25.83 -17.42 25.91
C ASP A 20 27.33 -17.28 25.63
N CYS A 21 27.69 -16.20 24.95
CA CYS A 21 29.07 -15.88 24.60
C CYS A 21 29.80 -15.07 25.69
N TYR A 22 29.23 -14.93 26.88
CA TYR A 22 29.81 -14.19 28.01
C TYR A 22 29.99 -15.14 29.22
N ASP A 23 30.58 -16.31 28.94
CA ASP A 23 30.71 -17.46 29.85
C ASP A 23 31.87 -17.35 30.86
N GLY A 24 32.69 -16.29 30.80
CA GLY A 24 33.97 -16.19 31.51
C GLY A 24 35.04 -17.17 31.02
N GLY A 25 34.84 -17.77 29.83
CA GLY A 25 35.53 -18.98 29.38
C GLY A 25 36.00 -18.90 27.93
N GLU A 26 35.85 -20.02 27.21
CA GLU A 26 36.36 -20.15 25.84
C GLU A 26 35.46 -19.43 24.82
N LEU A 27 34.16 -19.27 25.10
CA LEU A 27 33.23 -18.56 24.22
C LEU A 27 33.48 -17.04 24.27
N GLU A 28 33.67 -16.48 25.46
CA GLU A 28 33.98 -15.04 25.65
C GLU A 28 35.37 -14.68 25.11
N ALA A 29 36.39 -15.53 25.36
CA ALA A 29 37.71 -15.35 24.77
C ALA A 29 37.67 -15.34 23.23
N ARG A 30 36.81 -16.17 22.63
CA ARG A 30 36.62 -16.31 21.18
C ARG A 30 35.76 -15.18 20.59
N LEU A 31 34.83 -14.62 21.35
CA LEU A 31 34.11 -13.38 20.99
C LEU A 31 35.10 -12.21 20.88
N HIS A 32 35.96 -12.03 21.88
CA HIS A 32 36.99 -10.99 21.87
C HIS A 32 38.06 -11.16 20.77
N ASP A 33 38.28 -12.38 20.26
CA ASP A 33 39.08 -12.59 19.04
C ASP A 33 38.40 -12.01 17.78
N GLY A 34 37.07 -12.14 17.69
CA GLY A 34 36.28 -11.59 16.59
C GLY A 34 36.34 -10.06 16.58
N GLU A 35 36.17 -9.45 17.76
CA GLU A 35 36.27 -8.01 17.97
C GLU A 35 37.63 -7.46 17.48
N ARG A 36 38.74 -8.04 17.97
CA ARG A 36 40.10 -7.62 17.58
C ARG A 36 40.37 -7.78 16.08
N ALA A 37 39.80 -8.81 15.45
CA ALA A 37 39.93 -9.01 14.01
C ALA A 37 39.16 -7.93 13.22
N ALA A 38 37.94 -7.60 13.65
CA ALA A 38 37.14 -6.54 13.06
C ALA A 38 37.80 -5.15 13.23
N GLU A 39 38.31 -4.80 14.43
CA GLU A 39 39.03 -3.55 14.66
C GLU A 39 40.27 -3.39 13.76
N ALA A 40 41.06 -4.47 13.60
CA ALA A 40 42.25 -4.47 12.77
C ALA A 40 41.89 -4.34 11.27
N GLU A 41 40.83 -5.00 10.81
CA GLU A 41 40.32 -4.87 9.44
C GLU A 41 39.74 -3.47 9.17
N ASN A 42 39.00 -2.90 10.12
CA ASN A 42 38.47 -1.53 10.06
C ASN A 42 39.58 -0.51 9.84
N LEU A 43 40.66 -0.60 10.63
CA LEU A 43 41.81 0.30 10.51
C LEU A 43 42.53 0.12 9.17
N ALA A 44 42.78 -1.12 8.74
CA ALA A 44 43.43 -1.40 7.46
C ALA A 44 42.61 -0.92 6.25
N ASN A 45 41.28 -1.09 6.30
CA ASN A 45 40.36 -0.60 5.28
C ASN A 45 40.30 0.93 5.28
N TYR A 46 40.23 1.58 6.45
CA TYR A 46 40.31 3.05 6.55
C TYR A 46 41.61 3.60 5.95
N ASP A 47 42.76 3.03 6.31
CA ASP A 47 44.06 3.47 5.79
C ASP A 47 44.16 3.25 4.27
N LEU A 48 43.67 2.12 3.74
CA LEU A 48 43.57 1.86 2.30
C LEU A 48 42.76 2.94 1.58
N GLY A 49 41.58 3.28 2.13
CA GLY A 49 40.73 4.36 1.64
C GLY A 49 41.45 5.71 1.68
N TYR A 50 42.10 6.04 2.79
CA TYR A 50 42.84 7.28 2.96
C TYR A 50 43.95 7.41 1.92
N GLN A 51 44.79 6.39 1.74
CA GLN A 51 45.84 6.42 0.72
C GLN A 51 45.27 6.51 -0.71
N ARG A 52 44.13 5.86 -1.00
CA ARG A 52 43.42 6.03 -2.28
C ARG A 52 42.99 7.48 -2.49
N GLY A 53 42.36 8.12 -1.50
CA GLY A 53 41.95 9.52 -1.57
C GLY A 53 43.13 10.50 -1.68
N ARG A 54 44.25 10.21 -0.99
CA ARG A 54 45.51 10.96 -1.10
C ARG A 54 46.21 10.81 -2.45
N ALA A 55 45.93 9.75 -3.20
CA ALA A 55 46.52 9.47 -4.52
C ALA A 55 45.71 10.03 -5.71
N LEU A 56 44.47 10.47 -5.50
CA LEU A 56 43.64 11.08 -6.55
C LEU A 56 44.24 12.39 -7.07
N THR A 57 44.06 12.66 -8.36
CA THR A 57 44.63 13.85 -9.00
C THR A 57 43.69 15.05 -8.99
N LYS A 58 44.23 16.23 -9.34
CA LYS A 58 43.41 17.39 -9.68
C LYS A 58 42.39 17.12 -10.80
N ALA A 59 42.71 16.26 -11.77
CA ALA A 59 41.79 15.95 -12.86
C ALA A 59 40.59 15.10 -12.39
N ASP A 60 40.82 14.22 -11.40
CA ASP A 60 39.76 13.46 -10.75
C ASP A 60 38.90 14.38 -9.89
N GLY A 61 39.52 15.26 -9.11
CA GLY A 61 38.81 16.33 -8.39
C GLY A 61 37.91 17.16 -9.30
N THR A 62 38.41 17.62 -10.44
CA THR A 62 37.60 18.36 -11.44
C THR A 62 36.42 17.53 -11.97
N ARG A 63 36.62 16.24 -12.24
CA ARG A 63 35.56 15.36 -12.77
C ARG A 63 34.46 15.12 -11.74
N ASP A 64 34.87 14.71 -10.54
CA ASP A 64 33.99 14.40 -9.43
C ASP A 64 33.21 15.67 -9.01
N GLY A 65 33.90 16.82 -8.93
CA GLY A 65 33.27 18.11 -8.64
C GLY A 65 32.29 18.58 -9.71
N ASP A 66 32.58 18.42 -11.01
CA ASP A 66 31.63 18.82 -12.06
C ASP A 66 30.39 17.90 -12.09
N ALA A 67 30.55 16.60 -11.80
CA ALA A 67 29.45 15.65 -11.71
C ALA A 67 28.57 15.88 -10.46
N GLU A 68 29.16 15.83 -9.27
CA GLU A 68 28.47 16.04 -7.98
C GLU A 68 27.81 17.43 -7.94
N GLY A 69 28.54 18.47 -8.36
CA GLY A 69 28.03 19.83 -8.41
C GLY A 69 26.84 19.98 -9.35
N TYR A 70 26.90 19.42 -10.57
CA TYR A 70 25.76 19.47 -11.49
C TYR A 70 24.54 18.75 -10.92
N GLN A 71 24.72 17.58 -10.30
CA GLN A 71 23.64 16.80 -9.70
C GLN A 71 22.97 17.52 -8.53
N ASP A 72 23.76 18.05 -7.58
CA ASP A 72 23.25 18.83 -6.45
C ASP A 72 22.55 20.12 -6.91
N GLY A 73 23.14 20.81 -7.89
CA GLY A 73 22.56 22.00 -8.50
C GLY A 73 21.22 21.70 -9.16
N TYR A 74 21.17 20.67 -10.00
CA TYR A 74 19.96 20.23 -10.69
C TYR A 74 18.85 19.84 -9.70
N ALA A 75 19.16 19.00 -8.72
CA ALA A 75 18.20 18.57 -7.70
C ALA A 75 17.73 19.73 -6.79
N SER A 76 18.52 20.79 -6.66
CA SER A 76 18.12 22.02 -5.96
C SER A 76 17.28 22.95 -6.84
N GLY A 77 17.61 23.08 -8.13
CA GLY A 77 16.86 23.90 -9.09
C GLY A 77 15.47 23.33 -9.35
N PHE A 78 15.39 22.04 -9.65
CA PHE A 78 14.14 21.34 -9.94
C PHE A 78 13.13 21.47 -8.81
N ARG A 79 13.54 21.13 -7.57
CA ARG A 79 12.67 21.25 -6.40
C ARG A 79 12.28 22.70 -6.08
N SER A 80 13.08 23.68 -6.49
CA SER A 80 12.79 25.10 -6.23
C SER A 80 11.83 25.72 -7.25
N ALA A 81 11.55 25.06 -8.38
CA ALA A 81 10.76 25.62 -9.48
C ALA A 81 9.53 24.77 -9.84
N TYR A 82 9.52 23.48 -9.47
CA TYR A 82 8.38 22.58 -9.65
C TYR A 82 7.12 23.08 -8.92
N ASP A 83 7.24 23.45 -7.64
CA ASP A 83 6.11 23.95 -6.85
C ASP A 83 5.51 25.25 -7.44
N ASP A 84 6.37 26.13 -7.99
CA ASP A 84 5.96 27.37 -8.67
C ASP A 84 5.23 27.06 -9.99
N GLY A 85 5.80 26.20 -10.85
CA GLY A 85 5.19 25.82 -12.13
C GLY A 85 3.85 25.11 -11.96
N TYR A 86 3.74 24.22 -10.96
CA TYR A 86 2.50 23.54 -10.60
C TYR A 86 1.43 24.55 -10.13
N ALA A 87 1.81 25.50 -9.26
CA ALA A 87 0.89 26.53 -8.78
C ALA A 87 0.39 27.47 -9.89
N ASP A 88 1.26 27.87 -10.82
CA ASP A 88 0.91 28.70 -11.98
C ASP A 88 -0.02 27.96 -12.98
N ALA A 89 0.14 26.65 -13.14
CA ALA A 89 -0.65 25.83 -14.07
C ALA A 89 -2.00 25.36 -13.51
N TYR A 90 -2.05 24.97 -12.23
CA TYR A 90 -3.21 24.27 -11.63
C TYR A 90 -4.53 25.04 -11.81
N ALA A 91 -4.54 26.34 -11.47
CA ALA A 91 -5.75 27.15 -11.59
C ALA A 91 -6.19 27.38 -13.06
N PHE A 92 -5.27 27.29 -14.01
CA PHE A 92 -5.60 27.33 -15.44
C PHE A 92 -6.18 26.00 -15.92
N GLY A 93 -5.61 24.87 -15.48
CA GLY A 93 -6.14 23.53 -15.69
C GLY A 93 -7.56 23.39 -15.13
N GLU A 94 -7.78 23.76 -13.87
CA GLU A 94 -9.08 23.70 -13.19
C GLU A 94 -10.17 24.44 -13.97
N ASN A 95 -9.89 25.68 -14.38
CA ASN A 95 -10.83 26.45 -15.20
C ASN A 95 -11.03 25.81 -16.60
N ALA A 96 -10.01 25.22 -17.21
CA ALA A 96 -10.12 24.54 -18.51
C ALA A 96 -10.99 23.28 -18.42
N GLY A 97 -10.76 22.41 -17.43
CA GLY A 97 -11.57 21.21 -17.20
C GLY A 97 -13.02 21.55 -16.83
N ALA A 98 -13.22 22.52 -15.94
CA ALA A 98 -14.56 22.97 -15.53
C ALA A 98 -15.35 23.68 -16.64
N THR A 99 -14.69 24.08 -17.74
CA THR A 99 -15.34 24.66 -18.93
C THR A 99 -15.29 23.74 -20.16
N ASP A 100 -14.82 22.50 -20.02
CA ASP A 100 -14.86 21.52 -21.11
C ASP A 100 -16.33 21.17 -21.47
N PRO A 101 -16.72 21.26 -22.76
CA PRO A 101 -18.11 21.06 -23.17
C PRO A 101 -18.60 19.61 -23.04
N ASN A 102 -17.70 18.65 -22.87
CA ASN A 102 -18.02 17.24 -22.72
C ASN A 102 -18.27 16.87 -21.25
N ALA A 103 -17.62 17.54 -20.28
CA ALA A 103 -17.73 17.22 -18.85
C ALA A 103 -19.18 17.11 -18.36
N CYS A 104 -19.95 18.18 -18.53
CA CYS A 104 -21.37 18.23 -18.14
C CYS A 104 -22.25 17.29 -18.98
N SER A 105 -21.92 17.11 -20.27
CA SER A 105 -22.65 16.22 -21.19
C SER A 105 -22.52 14.74 -20.77
N SER A 106 -21.30 14.32 -20.44
CA SER A 106 -20.99 12.99 -19.91
C SER A 106 -21.62 12.78 -18.54
N GLY A 107 -21.50 13.76 -17.64
CA GLY A 107 -22.09 13.74 -16.31
C GLY A 107 -23.61 13.55 -16.36
N ALA A 108 -24.30 14.39 -17.13
CA ALA A 108 -25.75 14.30 -17.30
C ALA A 108 -26.19 12.96 -17.92
N SER A 109 -25.47 12.46 -18.93
CA SER A 109 -25.79 11.18 -19.59
C SER A 109 -25.64 9.99 -18.64
N ALA A 110 -24.57 9.96 -17.83
CA ALA A 110 -24.34 8.93 -16.84
C ALA A 110 -25.31 9.04 -15.64
N GLY A 111 -25.62 10.26 -15.20
CA GLY A 111 -26.56 10.54 -14.12
C GLY A 111 -27.95 10.03 -14.45
N TYR A 112 -28.48 10.39 -15.61
CA TYR A 112 -29.78 9.91 -16.09
C TYR A 112 -29.83 8.37 -16.14
N ALA A 113 -28.82 7.72 -16.74
CA ALA A 113 -28.79 6.26 -16.89
C ALA A 113 -28.66 5.52 -15.54
N ALA A 114 -27.91 6.07 -14.58
CA ALA A 114 -27.82 5.53 -13.22
C ALA A 114 -29.14 5.72 -12.46
N GLY A 115 -29.75 6.90 -12.58
CA GLY A 115 -31.07 7.19 -12.02
C GLY A 115 -32.14 6.23 -12.53
N GLU A 116 -32.23 6.03 -13.85
CA GLU A 116 -33.19 5.11 -14.47
C GLU A 116 -33.02 3.67 -13.95
N ALA A 117 -31.78 3.19 -13.85
CA ALA A 117 -31.49 1.86 -13.33
C ALA A 117 -31.86 1.71 -11.84
N ASP A 118 -31.55 2.70 -11.00
CA ASP A 118 -31.87 2.70 -9.57
C ASP A 118 -33.39 2.84 -9.31
N GLY A 119 -34.06 3.76 -10.03
CA GLY A 119 -35.49 4.00 -9.95
C GLY A 119 -36.31 2.81 -10.46
N TYR A 120 -35.87 2.18 -11.55
CA TYR A 120 -36.45 0.91 -12.03
C TYR A 120 -36.26 -0.18 -10.97
N SER A 121 -35.06 -0.32 -10.40
CA SER A 121 -34.77 -1.36 -9.40
C SER A 121 -35.58 -1.15 -8.10
N ALA A 122 -35.73 0.10 -7.64
CA ALA A 122 -36.49 0.44 -6.45
C ALA A 122 -38.00 0.23 -6.65
N SER A 123 -38.57 0.70 -7.76
CA SER A 123 -39.99 0.51 -8.07
C SER A 123 -40.33 -0.96 -8.38
N ALA A 124 -39.46 -1.68 -9.09
CA ALA A 124 -39.64 -3.10 -9.34
C ALA A 124 -39.57 -3.92 -8.03
N ALA A 125 -38.67 -3.59 -7.11
CA ALA A 125 -38.61 -4.23 -5.79
C ALA A 125 -39.84 -3.91 -4.92
N ALA A 126 -40.34 -2.67 -4.97
CA ALA A 126 -41.57 -2.28 -4.27
C ALA A 126 -42.80 -3.01 -4.83
N GLY A 127 -43.00 -2.97 -6.15
CA GLY A 127 -44.06 -3.73 -6.82
C GLY A 127 -43.94 -5.23 -6.56
N GLN A 128 -42.72 -5.78 -6.57
CA GLN A 128 -42.49 -7.19 -6.25
C GLN A 128 -42.88 -7.52 -4.80
N ALA A 129 -42.66 -6.62 -3.84
CA ALA A 129 -43.10 -6.81 -2.46
C ALA A 129 -44.63 -6.74 -2.32
N ASP A 130 -45.27 -5.71 -2.89
CA ASP A 130 -46.73 -5.54 -2.87
C ASP A 130 -47.43 -6.73 -3.53
N GLY A 131 -46.98 -7.10 -4.73
CA GLY A 131 -47.47 -8.26 -5.47
C GLY A 131 -47.19 -9.58 -4.73
N TYR A 132 -46.04 -9.70 -4.04
CA TYR A 132 -45.76 -10.89 -3.23
C TYR A 132 -46.70 -10.99 -2.02
N GLU A 133 -47.06 -9.89 -1.34
CA GLU A 133 -48.01 -9.94 -0.23
C GLU A 133 -49.42 -10.36 -0.69
N ASP A 134 -49.91 -9.79 -1.80
CA ASP A 134 -51.18 -10.20 -2.43
C ASP A 134 -51.14 -11.66 -2.92
N GLY A 135 -50.04 -12.03 -3.60
CA GLY A 135 -49.82 -13.37 -4.13
C GLY A 135 -49.72 -14.42 -3.02
N TYR A 136 -48.89 -14.18 -1.99
CA TYR A 136 -48.70 -15.06 -0.85
C TYR A 136 -49.98 -15.21 -0.03
N SER A 137 -50.76 -14.13 0.13
CA SER A 137 -52.09 -14.20 0.75
C SER A 137 -53.06 -15.11 -0.02
N ALA A 138 -52.99 -15.13 -1.36
CA ALA A 138 -53.76 -16.05 -2.19
C ALA A 138 -53.17 -17.49 -2.22
N GLY A 139 -51.84 -17.60 -2.11
CA GLY A 139 -51.10 -18.85 -2.14
C GLY A 139 -51.21 -19.65 -0.83
N TYR A 140 -51.06 -19.00 0.33
CA TYR A 140 -50.92 -19.58 1.68
C TYR A 140 -52.11 -20.44 2.15
N ALA A 141 -53.12 -20.63 1.31
CA ALA A 141 -54.17 -21.62 1.50
C ALA A 141 -53.80 -23.07 1.09
N ASN A 142 -52.67 -23.35 0.41
CA ASN A 142 -52.63 -24.51 -0.51
C ASN A 142 -51.60 -25.70 -0.34
N GLY A 143 -50.33 -25.55 0.05
CA GLY A 143 -49.31 -26.66 -0.02
C GLY A 143 -48.03 -26.44 0.84
N ALA A 144 -47.32 -27.45 1.41
CA ALA A 144 -45.89 -27.47 1.92
C ALA A 144 -45.50 -28.80 2.67
N SER A 145 -44.23 -28.99 3.14
CA SER A 145 -43.74 -29.89 4.27
C SER A 145 -42.19 -30.06 4.56
N SER A 146 -41.46 -29.09 5.17
CA SER A 146 -40.25 -29.19 6.11
C SER A 146 -38.77 -29.69 5.73
N CYS A 147 -37.71 -29.50 6.60
CA CYS A 147 -36.20 -29.34 6.29
C CYS A 147 -35.03 -29.81 7.32
N THR A 148 -33.69 -29.50 7.07
CA THR A 148 -32.36 -29.45 7.91
C THR A 148 -31.26 -30.61 7.89
N SER A 149 -29.95 -30.66 8.38
CA SER A 149 -28.66 -29.84 8.63
C SER A 149 -27.50 -30.71 9.36
N ALA A 150 -26.15 -30.54 9.64
CA ALA A 150 -24.82 -29.84 9.28
C ALA A 150 -23.57 -30.29 10.21
N ARG A 151 -22.18 -30.16 9.99
CA ARG A 151 -20.99 -30.48 10.96
C ARG A 151 -19.50 -29.86 10.77
N VAL A 152 -18.32 -30.40 11.27
CA VAL A 152 -16.93 -29.74 11.55
C VAL A 152 -15.53 -30.56 11.45
N GLY A 153 -14.29 -29.98 11.74
CA GLY A 153 -12.83 -30.49 11.60
C GLY A 153 -11.79 -30.37 12.83
N ALA A 154 -10.39 -30.34 12.88
CA ALA A 154 -9.18 -30.21 11.95
C ALA A 154 -7.66 -30.78 12.31
N PRO A 155 -6.57 -30.12 12.90
CA PRO A 155 -5.13 -30.05 12.36
C PRO A 155 -3.73 -30.66 13.00
N PRO A 156 -2.60 -29.96 13.48
CA PRO A 156 -1.08 -30.23 13.32
C PRO A 156 -0.16 -30.45 14.62
N PRO A 157 1.24 -30.30 14.86
CA PRO A 157 2.59 -29.90 14.17
C PRO A 157 3.82 -30.96 14.22
N GLU A 158 5.21 -30.88 14.42
CA GLU A 158 6.46 -30.07 14.92
C GLU A 158 7.85 -30.56 14.22
N ASP A 159 9.24 -30.42 14.43
CA ASP A 159 10.42 -29.87 15.28
C ASP A 159 11.86 -29.98 14.47
N ASN A 160 13.23 -29.85 14.75
CA ASN A 160 14.34 -29.60 15.80
C ASN A 160 15.85 -29.19 15.24
N ALA A 161 17.06 -29.26 15.92
CA ALA A 161 18.45 -28.63 15.57
C ALA A 161 19.91 -29.28 15.99
N ASP A 162 21.14 -28.64 15.83
CA ASP A 162 22.61 -29.17 15.91
C ASP A 162 23.86 -28.17 16.18
N PRO A 163 25.08 -28.60 16.68
CA PRO A 163 26.44 -27.98 16.89
C PRO A 163 27.09 -26.69 16.26
N GLU A 164 26.42 -25.66 15.74
CA GLU A 164 27.12 -24.49 15.16
C GLU A 164 27.76 -23.49 16.17
N ASP A 165 27.44 -23.59 17.46
CA ASP A 165 27.59 -22.55 18.51
C ASP A 165 28.97 -21.89 18.63
N LEU A 166 30.06 -22.66 18.53
CA LEU A 166 31.43 -22.12 18.62
C LEU A 166 31.78 -21.14 17.48
N LYS A 167 31.12 -21.27 16.31
CA LYS A 167 31.25 -20.31 15.20
C LYS A 167 30.38 -19.07 15.45
N VAL A 168 29.26 -19.22 16.17
CA VAL A 168 28.35 -18.13 16.50
C VAL A 168 29.06 -17.09 17.35
N CYS A 169 29.77 -17.46 18.43
CA CYS A 169 30.43 -16.47 19.29
C CYS A 169 31.59 -15.72 18.61
N TYR A 170 32.42 -16.39 17.79
CA TYR A 170 33.42 -15.68 16.98
C TYR A 170 32.77 -14.72 15.97
N ARG A 171 31.70 -15.18 15.29
CA ARG A 171 30.98 -14.36 14.31
C ARG A 171 30.31 -13.16 14.97
N ARG A 172 29.72 -13.33 16.17
CA ARG A 172 29.09 -12.28 16.97
C ARG A 172 30.04 -11.12 17.21
N GLY A 173 31.17 -11.35 17.90
CA GLY A 173 32.15 -10.30 18.17
C GLY A 173 32.77 -9.66 16.91
N TYR A 174 32.83 -10.38 15.79
CA TYR A 174 33.26 -9.83 14.51
C TYR A 174 32.19 -8.97 13.83
N ASP A 175 30.98 -9.50 13.63
CA ASP A 175 29.88 -8.81 12.95
C ASP A 175 29.34 -7.62 13.78
N ASP A 176 29.47 -7.65 15.12
CA ASP A 176 29.10 -6.55 16.02
C ASP A 176 30.04 -5.32 15.87
N LEU A 177 31.29 -5.50 15.42
CA LEU A 177 32.28 -4.42 15.27
C LEU A 177 32.75 -4.14 13.83
N ILE A 178 32.43 -4.99 12.83
CA ILE A 178 32.95 -4.84 11.47
C ILE A 178 32.31 -3.65 10.72
N ASP A 179 33.10 -2.60 10.51
CA ASP A 179 32.70 -1.37 9.87
C ASP A 179 32.99 -1.39 8.38
N ARG A 180 32.03 -1.94 7.64
CA ARG A 180 32.07 -2.05 6.17
C ARG A 180 32.06 -0.69 5.45
N SER A 181 31.98 0.44 6.18
CA SER A 181 32.11 1.79 5.63
C SER A 181 33.48 2.45 5.92
N ALA A 182 34.39 1.77 6.62
CA ALA A 182 35.69 2.30 7.00
C ALA A 182 36.53 2.76 5.79
N GLU A 183 36.61 1.96 4.71
CA GLU A 183 37.32 2.37 3.48
C GLU A 183 36.67 3.61 2.82
N HIS A 184 35.34 3.68 2.81
CA HIS A 184 34.63 4.82 2.24
C HIS A 184 34.87 6.12 3.03
N ARG A 185 34.89 6.06 4.37
CA ARG A 185 35.28 7.20 5.19
C ARG A 185 36.73 7.59 4.96
N GLY A 186 37.66 6.63 4.99
CA GLY A 186 39.06 6.86 4.66
C GLY A 186 39.23 7.55 3.31
N LEU A 187 38.51 7.11 2.27
CA LEU A 187 38.49 7.72 0.95
C LEU A 187 37.97 9.17 0.96
N ALA A 188 36.90 9.46 1.70
CA ALA A 188 36.35 10.80 1.87
C ALA A 188 37.32 11.72 2.64
N ASP A 189 37.93 11.22 3.72
CA ASP A 189 38.94 11.90 4.52
C ASP A 189 40.19 12.21 3.67
N GLY A 190 40.67 11.23 2.90
CA GLY A 190 41.77 11.38 1.96
C GLY A 190 41.46 12.38 0.84
N LYS A 191 40.25 12.35 0.26
CA LYS A 191 39.75 13.33 -0.73
C LYS A 191 39.69 14.75 -0.16
N ARG A 192 39.25 14.92 1.10
CA ARG A 192 39.18 16.22 1.78
C ARG A 192 40.57 16.80 2.02
N ASP A 193 41.50 15.98 2.49
CA ASP A 193 42.83 16.43 2.91
C ASP A 193 43.81 16.59 1.74
N ASN A 194 43.49 16.06 0.56
CA ASN A 194 44.30 16.12 -0.66
C ASN A 194 44.18 17.49 -1.36
N PRO A 195 45.21 18.36 -1.34
CA PRO A 195 45.11 19.71 -1.86
C PRO A 195 44.97 19.76 -3.39
N ASP A 196 45.55 18.81 -4.13
CA ASP A 196 45.49 18.79 -5.59
C ASP A 196 44.10 18.39 -6.08
N TYR A 197 43.50 17.35 -5.47
CA TYR A 197 42.09 16.99 -5.69
C TYR A 197 41.18 18.18 -5.37
N GLN A 198 41.33 18.80 -4.19
CA GLN A 198 40.51 19.94 -3.76
C GLN A 198 40.64 21.16 -4.69
N ALA A 199 41.82 21.38 -5.29
CA ALA A 199 42.09 22.45 -6.25
C ALA A 199 41.51 22.22 -7.67
N GLY A 200 40.98 21.02 -7.95
CA GLY A 200 40.11 20.74 -9.09
C GLY A 200 38.64 20.75 -8.69
N TYR A 201 38.33 20.06 -7.60
CA TYR A 201 36.97 19.81 -7.11
C TYR A 201 36.18 21.10 -6.82
N ARG A 202 36.71 21.99 -5.97
CA ARG A 202 35.96 23.17 -5.52
C ARG A 202 35.49 24.10 -6.65
N PRO A 203 36.37 24.55 -7.59
CA PRO A 203 35.92 25.42 -8.68
C PRO A 203 35.02 24.69 -9.68
N ALA A 204 35.22 23.39 -9.91
CA ALA A 204 34.34 22.59 -10.77
C ALA A 204 32.94 22.48 -10.16
N TYR A 205 32.85 22.11 -8.88
CA TYR A 205 31.60 22.00 -8.13
C TYR A 205 30.79 23.30 -8.15
N THR A 206 31.39 24.45 -7.79
CA THR A 206 30.67 25.73 -7.79
C THR A 206 30.16 26.12 -9.19
N ALA A 207 30.97 25.90 -10.24
CA ALA A 207 30.56 26.21 -11.60
C ALA A 207 29.50 25.24 -12.14
N ALA A 208 29.57 23.96 -11.77
CA ALA A 208 28.61 22.94 -12.17
C ALA A 208 27.28 23.07 -11.45
N TRP A 209 27.30 23.39 -10.16
CA TRP A 209 26.12 23.67 -9.35
C TRP A 209 25.28 24.81 -9.93
N GLN A 210 25.93 25.88 -10.40
CA GLN A 210 25.23 26.99 -11.07
C GLN A 210 24.59 26.56 -12.41
N ARG A 211 25.26 25.72 -13.20
CA ARG A 211 24.68 25.17 -14.45
C ARG A 211 23.52 24.22 -14.17
N GLY A 212 23.70 23.33 -13.19
CA GLY A 212 22.69 22.39 -12.72
C GLY A 212 21.46 23.12 -12.21
N GLN A 213 21.63 24.14 -11.37
CA GLN A 213 20.51 24.93 -10.83
C GLN A 213 19.67 25.56 -11.95
N VAL A 214 20.29 26.14 -12.98
CA VAL A 214 19.58 26.74 -14.10
C VAL A 214 18.86 25.69 -14.96
N ALA A 215 19.51 24.56 -15.26
CA ALA A 215 18.89 23.48 -16.03
C ALA A 215 17.72 22.84 -15.26
N GLY A 216 17.96 22.43 -14.01
CA GLY A 216 16.95 21.84 -13.16
C GLY A 216 15.78 22.78 -12.87
N ALA A 217 16.00 24.09 -12.73
CA ALA A 217 14.91 25.04 -12.54
C ALA A 217 14.01 25.19 -13.79
N ALA A 218 14.57 25.07 -15.00
CA ALA A 218 13.77 25.02 -16.23
C ALA A 218 12.99 23.70 -16.32
N ASP A 219 13.71 22.58 -16.26
CA ASP A 219 13.11 21.23 -16.37
C ASP A 219 12.09 20.96 -15.24
N GLY A 220 12.27 21.58 -14.08
CA GLY A 220 11.36 21.51 -12.93
C GLY A 220 10.12 22.38 -13.08
N TYR A 221 10.27 23.62 -13.56
CA TYR A 221 9.12 24.48 -13.85
C TYR A 221 8.24 23.87 -14.94
N ASP A 222 8.85 23.39 -16.04
CA ASP A 222 8.11 22.78 -17.15
C ASP A 222 7.39 21.49 -16.71
N ALA A 223 8.05 20.62 -15.93
CA ALA A 223 7.40 19.42 -15.38
C ALA A 223 6.27 19.75 -14.39
N GLY A 224 6.49 20.70 -13.47
CA GLY A 224 5.46 21.18 -12.55
C GLY A 224 4.27 21.78 -13.29
N TYR A 225 4.51 22.51 -14.37
CA TYR A 225 3.46 23.10 -15.21
C TYR A 225 2.61 22.04 -15.91
N ASP A 226 3.22 21.01 -16.51
CA ASP A 226 2.49 19.91 -17.14
C ASP A 226 1.67 19.10 -16.11
N ASP A 227 2.27 18.73 -14.98
CA ASP A 227 1.60 17.98 -13.90
C ASP A 227 0.45 18.81 -13.28
N GLY A 228 0.69 20.09 -13.00
CA GLY A 228 -0.31 21.00 -12.44
C GLY A 228 -1.48 21.27 -13.39
N TYR A 229 -1.21 21.43 -14.69
CA TYR A 229 -2.26 21.57 -15.70
C TYR A 229 -3.14 20.32 -15.76
N ALA A 230 -2.54 19.12 -15.70
CA ALA A 230 -3.26 17.85 -15.72
C ALA A 230 -4.13 17.65 -14.47
N ASP A 231 -3.53 17.76 -13.27
CA ASP A 231 -4.26 17.66 -11.99
C ASP A 231 -5.40 18.68 -11.91
N GLY A 232 -5.14 19.93 -12.34
CA GLY A 232 -6.17 20.97 -12.42
C GLY A 232 -7.30 20.56 -13.36
N PHE A 233 -6.98 20.16 -14.59
CA PHE A 233 -7.97 19.78 -15.60
C PHE A 233 -8.87 18.63 -15.14
N ASP A 234 -8.30 17.56 -14.58
CA ASP A 234 -9.08 16.41 -14.12
C ASP A 234 -10.00 16.78 -12.94
N ASN A 235 -9.53 17.60 -11.99
CA ASN A 235 -10.36 18.09 -10.87
C ASN A 235 -11.49 19.01 -11.35
N GLY A 236 -11.21 19.94 -12.28
CA GLY A 236 -12.21 20.82 -12.86
C GLY A 236 -13.26 20.06 -13.68
N TYR A 237 -12.82 19.09 -14.48
CA TYR A 237 -13.69 18.21 -15.27
C TYR A 237 -14.59 17.38 -14.36
N ALA A 238 -14.04 16.78 -13.30
CA ALA A 238 -14.80 16.00 -12.32
C ALA A 238 -15.87 16.84 -11.61
N ALA A 239 -15.54 18.06 -11.17
CA ALA A 239 -16.50 18.96 -10.54
C ALA A 239 -17.67 19.36 -11.48
N ALA A 240 -17.39 19.60 -12.76
CA ALA A 240 -18.42 19.88 -13.76
C ALA A 240 -19.26 18.64 -14.12
N TYR A 241 -18.62 17.46 -14.19
CA TYR A 241 -19.28 16.17 -14.40
C TYR A 241 -20.25 15.85 -13.25
N ASP A 242 -19.78 15.88 -11.99
CA ASP A 242 -20.58 15.53 -10.80
C ASP A 242 -21.78 16.46 -10.61
N SER A 243 -21.60 17.76 -10.85
CA SER A 243 -22.68 18.75 -10.79
C SER A 243 -23.82 18.43 -11.79
N CYS A 244 -23.47 18.05 -13.02
CA CYS A 244 -24.46 17.68 -14.04
C CYS A 244 -25.00 16.25 -13.86
N PHE A 245 -24.21 15.32 -13.31
CA PHE A 245 -24.65 13.98 -12.91
C PHE A 245 -25.75 14.08 -11.85
N ALA A 246 -25.51 14.82 -10.76
CA ALA A 246 -26.48 14.98 -9.68
C ALA A 246 -27.80 15.63 -10.14
N GLY A 247 -27.71 16.57 -11.10
CA GLY A 247 -28.89 17.18 -11.71
C GLY A 247 -29.71 16.23 -12.60
N ALA A 248 -29.05 15.34 -13.34
CA ALA A 248 -29.71 14.40 -14.24
C ALA A 248 -30.22 13.11 -13.55
N TYR A 249 -29.56 12.68 -12.46
CA TYR A 249 -29.92 11.48 -11.72
C TYR A 249 -31.38 11.51 -11.23
N GLY A 250 -31.86 12.64 -10.71
CA GLY A 250 -33.24 12.75 -10.25
C GLY A 250 -34.28 12.53 -11.36
N ALA A 251 -34.03 13.08 -12.56
CA ALA A 251 -34.93 12.90 -13.70
C ALA A 251 -34.96 11.44 -14.17
N GLY A 252 -33.79 10.81 -14.31
CA GLY A 252 -33.71 9.38 -14.64
C GLY A 252 -34.39 8.51 -13.57
N PHE A 253 -34.24 8.85 -12.29
CA PHE A 253 -34.86 8.10 -11.19
C PHE A 253 -36.39 8.15 -11.23
N ASP A 254 -36.98 9.32 -11.50
CA ASP A 254 -38.43 9.46 -11.67
C ASP A 254 -38.93 8.67 -12.89
N ASP A 255 -38.23 8.74 -14.05
CA ASP A 255 -38.55 7.96 -15.25
C ASP A 255 -38.37 6.44 -15.04
N GLY A 256 -37.42 6.03 -14.19
CA GLY A 256 -37.23 4.65 -13.77
C GLY A 256 -38.35 4.13 -12.85
N LEU A 257 -38.82 4.98 -11.93
CA LEU A 257 -39.95 4.64 -11.03
C LEU A 257 -41.24 4.35 -11.80
N GLU A 258 -41.54 5.12 -12.87
CA GLU A 258 -42.73 4.88 -13.71
C GLU A 258 -42.62 3.54 -14.48
N GLN A 259 -41.41 3.15 -14.89
CA GLN A 259 -41.18 1.94 -15.68
C GLN A 259 -41.15 0.63 -14.87
N GLY A 260 -40.60 0.63 -13.64
CA GLY A 260 -40.31 -0.61 -12.91
C GLY A 260 -41.46 -1.21 -12.11
N TYR A 261 -42.41 -0.41 -11.62
CA TYR A 261 -43.44 -0.90 -10.68
C TYR A 261 -44.33 -2.02 -11.24
N GLY A 262 -44.83 -1.86 -12.48
CA GLY A 262 -45.71 -2.85 -13.13
C GLY A 262 -45.06 -4.22 -13.31
N PRO A 263 -43.89 -4.31 -13.99
CA PRO A 263 -43.12 -5.55 -14.10
C PRO A 263 -42.75 -6.17 -12.76
N GLY A 264 -42.45 -5.34 -11.75
CA GLY A 264 -42.23 -5.77 -10.37
C GLY A 264 -43.45 -6.47 -9.78
N TYR A 265 -44.62 -5.83 -9.85
CA TYR A 265 -45.88 -6.35 -9.32
C TYR A 265 -46.29 -7.68 -9.96
N ASP A 266 -46.22 -7.79 -11.30
CA ASP A 266 -46.52 -9.05 -12.00
C ASP A 266 -45.59 -10.20 -11.56
N ALA A 267 -44.30 -9.92 -11.37
CA ALA A 267 -43.32 -10.90 -10.89
C ALA A 267 -43.53 -11.27 -9.40
N GLY A 268 -43.84 -10.27 -8.56
CA GLY A 268 -44.18 -10.46 -7.15
C GLY A 268 -45.40 -11.34 -6.98
N TYR A 269 -46.49 -11.04 -7.70
CA TYR A 269 -47.73 -11.79 -7.66
C TYR A 269 -47.53 -13.25 -8.07
N GLY A 270 -46.78 -13.50 -9.14
CA GLY A 270 -46.41 -14.86 -9.56
C GLY A 270 -45.58 -15.62 -8.52
N GLY A 271 -44.58 -14.95 -7.92
CA GLY A 271 -43.72 -15.51 -6.89
C GLY A 271 -44.46 -15.82 -5.59
N GLY A 272 -45.14 -14.82 -5.02
CA GLY A 272 -45.93 -14.96 -3.79
C GLY A 272 -47.04 -16.00 -3.94
N TYR A 273 -47.74 -16.05 -5.07
CA TYR A 273 -48.73 -17.10 -5.31
C TYR A 273 -48.10 -18.49 -5.28
N GLY A 274 -46.89 -18.66 -5.84
CA GLY A 274 -46.13 -19.89 -5.78
C GLY A 274 -45.65 -20.26 -4.38
N ASP A 275 -45.00 -19.33 -3.67
CA ASP A 275 -44.40 -19.57 -2.35
C ASP A 275 -45.46 -19.72 -1.26
N GLY A 276 -46.53 -18.93 -1.29
CA GLY A 276 -47.70 -19.18 -0.45
C GLY A 276 -48.33 -20.53 -0.75
N TRP A 277 -48.46 -20.90 -2.04
CA TRP A 277 -48.91 -22.24 -2.42
C TRP A 277 -47.95 -23.33 -1.95
N ALA A 278 -46.70 -23.00 -1.62
CA ALA A 278 -45.68 -23.87 -1.07
C ALA A 278 -45.41 -23.72 0.45
N ASP A 279 -46.16 -22.86 1.17
CA ASP A 279 -46.21 -22.75 2.64
C ASP A 279 -47.54 -23.25 3.26
N GLY A 280 -48.68 -23.03 2.62
CA GLY A 280 -50.02 -23.21 3.21
C GLY A 280 -50.36 -24.59 3.78
N ALA A 281 -49.86 -25.69 3.21
CA ALA A 281 -50.09 -27.06 3.71
C ALA A 281 -48.96 -27.60 4.61
N ASP A 282 -48.01 -26.75 5.03
CA ASP A 282 -47.26 -26.89 6.30
C ASP A 282 -48.23 -27.30 7.44
N THR A 283 -49.40 -26.66 7.41
CA THR A 283 -50.50 -26.87 8.35
C THR A 283 -51.17 -28.25 8.27
N CYS A 284 -50.91 -29.08 7.26
CA CYS A 284 -51.66 -30.32 7.00
C CYS A 284 -51.15 -31.60 7.69
N THR A 285 -50.06 -31.57 8.48
CA THR A 285 -49.60 -32.74 9.26
C THR A 285 -49.84 -32.61 10.77
N ALA A 286 -51.07 -32.31 11.16
CA ALA A 286 -51.55 -32.51 12.53
C ALA A 286 -53.01 -33.01 12.57
N PRO A 287 -53.28 -34.33 12.41
CA PRO A 287 -54.53 -34.92 12.82
C PRO A 287 -54.62 -34.98 14.35
N GLU A 288 -55.71 -34.49 14.93
CA GLU A 288 -56.05 -34.77 16.34
C GLU A 288 -56.53 -36.23 16.46
N ASP A 289 -55.85 -37.04 17.29
CA ASP A 289 -56.31 -38.40 17.61
C ASP A 289 -57.58 -38.39 18.47
N ARG A 290 -58.43 -39.41 18.28
CA ARG A 290 -59.67 -39.67 19.03
C ARG A 290 -59.56 -40.90 19.92
#